data_AF-I0I629-F1
#
_entry.id   AF-I0I629-F1
#
_cell.length_a   1.000
_cell.length_b   1.000
_cell.length_c   1.000
_cell.angle_alpha   90.00
_cell.angle_beta   90.00
_cell.angle_gamma   90.00
#
_symmetry.space_group_name_H-M   'P 1'
#
loop_
_entity.id
_entity.type
_entity.pdbx_description
1 polymer ?
#
loop_
_entity_poly.entity_id
_entity_poly.type
_entity_poly.pdbx_seq_one_letter_code
_entity_poly.pdbx_strand_id
1 'polypeptide(L)'
;MTLDTVVWAFLDGATAEEIAHQYPSLDLADIYSVIAYYLRRRAEVDAYLQRRQEQAEKIRKQNESRFDPSGIRERLLARRASGSL
;
A
#
# COMPACT_ATOMS: atom_id res chain seq x y z
N MET A 1 1.72 -2.35 -9.28
CA MET A 1 0.60 -2.86 -8.46
C MET A 1 1.01 -4.20 -7.88
N THR A 2 0.68 -4.51 -6.63
CA THR A 2 1.11 -5.75 -5.96
C THR A 2 -0.05 -6.70 -5.74
N LEU A 3 0.28 -7.98 -5.48
CA LEU A 3 -0.67 -9.02 -5.07
C LEU A 3 -1.54 -8.55 -3.89
N ASP A 4 -0.93 -7.84 -2.94
CA ASP A 4 -1.58 -7.32 -1.74
C ASP A 4 -2.78 -6.44 -2.09
N THR A 5 -2.66 -5.56 -3.10
CA THR A 5 -3.73 -4.62 -3.49
C THR A 5 -4.99 -5.34 -3.95
N VAL A 6 -4.84 -6.37 -4.80
CA VAL A 6 -5.98 -7.15 -5.30
C VAL A 6 -6.63 -7.94 -4.17
N VAL A 7 -5.83 -8.57 -3.30
CA VAL A 7 -6.34 -9.37 -2.19
C VAL A 7 -7.08 -8.49 -1.18
N TRP A 8 -6.55 -7.30 -0.86
CA TRP A 8 -7.22 -6.35 0.04
C TRP A 8 -8.55 -5.85 -0.51
N ALA A 9 -8.61 -5.45 -1.79
CA ALA A 9 -9.86 -4.99 -2.40
C ALA A 9 -10.93 -6.11 -2.43
N PHE A 10 -10.53 -7.34 -2.73
CA PHE A 10 -11.44 -8.49 -2.67
C PHE A 10 -11.96 -8.76 -1.25
N LEU A 11 -11.09 -8.64 -0.24
CA LEU A 11 -11.47 -8.79 1.16
C LEU A 11 -12.39 -7.67 1.66
N ASP A 12 -12.31 -6.47 1.07
CA ASP A 12 -13.22 -5.35 1.31
C ASP A 12 -14.59 -5.52 0.61
N GLY A 13 -14.77 -6.63 -0.12
CA GLY A 13 -16.03 -6.99 -0.76
C GLY A 13 -16.13 -6.63 -2.24
N ALA A 14 -15.06 -6.09 -2.84
CA ALA A 14 -15.05 -5.81 -4.27
C ALA A 14 -15.01 -7.10 -5.10
N THR A 15 -15.78 -7.11 -6.18
CA THR A 15 -15.72 -8.14 -7.23
C THR A 15 -14.46 -7.98 -8.08
N ALA A 16 -14.09 -9.03 -8.83
CA ALA A 16 -12.94 -8.98 -9.73
C ALA A 16 -13.09 -7.87 -10.79
N GLU A 17 -14.31 -7.67 -11.30
CA GLU A 17 -14.67 -6.65 -12.26
C GLU A 17 -14.56 -5.23 -11.69
N GLU A 18 -15.01 -5.01 -10.46
CA GLU A 18 -14.84 -3.73 -9.77
C GLU A 18 -13.37 -3.42 -9.53
N ILE A 19 -12.56 -4.42 -9.16
CA ILE A 19 -11.11 -4.28 -9.01
C ILE A 19 -10.47 -3.93 -10.36
N ALA A 20 -10.86 -4.60 -11.46
CA ALA A 20 -10.36 -4.29 -12.80
C ALA A 20 -10.71 -2.86 -13.23
N HIS A 21 -11.91 -2.40 -12.87
CA HIS A 21 -12.34 -1.02 -13.13
C HIS A 21 -11.52 0.01 -12.33
N GLN A 22 -11.22 -0.28 -11.07
CA GLN A 22 -10.37 0.57 -10.22
C GLN A 22 -8.90 0.58 -10.64
N TYR A 23 -8.43 -0.51 -11.27
CA TYR A 23 -7.05 -0.67 -11.71
C TYR A 23 -6.96 -1.10 -13.18
N PRO A 24 -7.18 -0.16 -14.15
CA PRO A 24 -7.23 -0.49 -15.59
C PRO A 24 -5.93 -1.04 -16.18
N SER A 25 -4.82 -0.99 -15.44
CA SER A 25 -3.54 -1.58 -15.84
C SER A 25 -3.41 -3.07 -15.52
N LEU A 26 -4.41 -3.66 -14.85
CA LEU A 26 -4.48 -5.08 -14.55
C LEU A 26 -5.43 -5.78 -15.52
N ASP A 27 -5.03 -6.94 -16.02
CA ASP A 27 -5.91 -7.81 -16.79
C ASP A 27 -6.91 -8.51 -15.85
N LEU A 28 -8.18 -8.60 -16.29
CA LEU A 28 -9.23 -9.25 -15.51
C LEU A 28 -8.92 -10.73 -15.21
N ALA A 29 -8.31 -11.44 -16.16
CA ALA A 29 -7.94 -12.84 -15.99
C ALA A 29 -6.84 -13.02 -14.92
N ASP A 30 -5.92 -12.07 -14.83
CA ASP A 30 -4.88 -12.06 -13.79
C ASP A 30 -5.49 -11.79 -12.41
N ILE A 31 -6.46 -10.88 -12.32
CA ILE A 31 -7.21 -10.60 -11.08
C ILE A 31 -7.93 -11.87 -10.61
N TYR A 32 -8.63 -12.55 -11.51
CA TYR A 32 -9.28 -13.83 -11.20
C TYR A 32 -8.28 -14.89 -10.72
N SER A 33 -7.13 -14.98 -11.37
CA SER A 33 -6.08 -15.94 -11.00
C SER A 33 -5.52 -15.67 -9.60
N VAL A 34 -5.32 -14.38 -9.26
CA VAL A 34 -4.90 -13.95 -7.93
C VAL A 34 -5.94 -14.30 -6.87
N ILE A 35 -7.22 -13.99 -7.10
CA ILE A 35 -8.30 -14.30 -6.16
C ILE A 35 -8.41 -15.83 -5.97
N ALA A 36 -8.35 -16.60 -7.05
CA ALA A 36 -8.38 -18.06 -6.97
C ALA A 36 -7.19 -18.63 -6.18
N TYR A 37 -5.98 -18.08 -6.39
CA TYR A 37 -4.79 -18.45 -5.63
C TYR A 37 -4.96 -18.13 -4.14
N TYR A 38 -5.44 -16.92 -3.81
CA TYR A 38 -5.71 -16.49 -2.44
C TYR A 38 -6.69 -17.43 -1.73
N LEU A 39 -7.84 -17.70 -2.35
CA LEU A 39 -8.86 -18.56 -1.79
C LEU A 39 -8.36 -19.99 -1.53
N ARG A 40 -7.49 -20.52 -2.40
CA ARG A 40 -6.89 -21.85 -2.22
C ARG A 40 -5.81 -21.91 -1.14
N ARG A 41 -5.15 -20.79 -0.84
CA ARG A 41 -3.99 -20.72 0.06
C ARG A 41 -4.15 -19.64 1.14
N ARG A 42 -5.38 -19.44 1.61
CA ARG A 42 -5.75 -18.31 2.47
C ARG A 42 -4.82 -18.14 3.67
N ALA A 43 -4.60 -19.20 4.44
CA ALA A 43 -3.74 -19.15 5.63
C ALA A 43 -2.28 -18.74 5.31
N GLU A 44 -1.73 -19.22 4.19
CA GLU A 44 -0.36 -18.89 3.76
C GLU A 44 -0.26 -17.41 3.36
N VAL A 45 -1.23 -16.93 2.57
CA VAL A 45 -1.26 -15.56 2.07
C VAL A 45 -1.58 -14.57 3.19
N ASP A 46 -2.52 -14.88 4.09
CA ASP A 46 -2.83 -14.05 5.26
C ASP A 46 -1.58 -13.88 6.15
N ALA A 47 -0.84 -14.96 6.40
CA ALA A 47 0.42 -14.91 7.16
C ALA A 47 1.51 -14.09 6.45
N TYR A 48 1.57 -14.15 5.11
CA TYR A 48 2.46 -13.30 4.33
C TYR A 48 2.08 -11.82 4.44
N LEU A 49 0.80 -11.48 4.27
CA LEU A 49 0.28 -10.11 4.34
C LEU A 49 0.52 -9.50 5.72
N GLN A 50 0.28 -10.27 6.79
CA GLN A 50 0.54 -9.83 8.16
C GLN A 50 2.02 -9.48 8.37
N ARG A 51 2.94 -10.37 7.97
CA ARG A 51 4.39 -10.11 8.08
C ARG A 51 4.81 -8.85 7.30
N ARG A 52 4.21 -8.62 6.13
CA ARG A 52 4.46 -7.43 5.32
C ARG A 52 3.99 -6.16 6.02
N GLN A 53 2.81 -6.18 6.64
CA GLN A 53 2.28 -5.04 7.38
C GLN A 53 3.13 -4.70 8.61
N GLU A 54 3.57 -5.71 9.37
CA GLU A 54 4.47 -5.52 10.51
C GLU A 54 5.81 -4.90 10.09
N GLN A 55 6.36 -5.34 8.95
CA GLN A 55 7.59 -4.77 8.39
C GLN A 55 7.41 -3.31 7.96
N ALA A 56 6.30 -3.00 7.27
CA ALA A 56 5.99 -1.64 6.84
C ALA A 56 5.86 -0.70 8.04
N GLU A 57 5.15 -1.11 9.09
CA GLU A 57 5.00 -0.34 10.33
C GLU A 57 6.33 -0.15 11.07
N LYS A 58 7.19 -1.17 11.09
CA LYS A 58 8.54 -1.05 11.67
C LYS A 58 9.39 -0.02 10.92
N ILE A 59 9.40 -0.08 9.58
CA ILE A 59 10.14 0.86 8.74
C ILE A 59 9.59 2.27 8.93
N ARG A 60 8.26 2.43 8.96
CA ARG A 60 7.61 3.71 9.20
C ARG A 60 8.01 4.32 10.55
N LYS A 61 7.93 3.56 11.64
CA LYS A 61 8.36 4.03 12.98
C LYS A 61 9.84 4.41 13.01
N GLN A 62 10.70 3.63 12.35
CA GLN A 62 12.13 3.96 12.24
C GLN A 62 12.35 5.27 11.48
N ASN A 63 11.65 5.47 10.37
CA ASN A 63 11.73 6.71 9.60
C ASN A 63 11.20 7.91 10.40
N GLU A 64 10.05 7.79 11.05
CA GLU A 64 9.47 8.84 11.92
C GLU A 64 10.40 9.18 13.10
N SER A 65 11.06 8.18 13.69
CA SER A 65 12.04 8.41 14.78
C SER A 65 13.35 9.06 14.32
N ARG A 66 13.76 8.80 13.06
CA ARG A 66 15.00 9.35 12.47
C ARG A 66 14.80 10.73 11.88
N PHE A 67 13.60 10.98 11.37
CA PHE A 67 13.19 12.24 10.77
C PHE A 67 12.06 12.81 11.60
N ASP A 68 12.41 13.48 12.70
CA ASP A 68 11.45 14.23 13.49
C ASP A 68 10.73 15.24 12.56
N PRO A 69 9.40 15.11 12.37
CA PRO A 69 8.63 16.04 11.55
C PRO A 69 8.54 17.43 12.20
N SER A 70 8.91 17.58 13.48
CA SER A 70 9.02 18.87 14.13
C SER A 70 10.07 19.75 13.42
N GLY A 71 9.68 20.97 13.06
CA GLY A 71 10.56 21.87 12.32
C GLY A 71 10.63 21.63 10.81
N ILE A 72 9.96 20.63 10.22
CA ILE A 72 9.88 20.51 8.75
C ILE A 72 9.00 21.63 8.19
N ARG A 73 7.88 21.94 8.85
CA ARG A 73 7.02 23.07 8.47
C ARG A 73 7.78 24.40 8.55
N GLU A 74 8.48 24.67 9.66
CA GLU A 74 9.32 25.85 9.80
C GLU A 74 10.44 25.90 8.73
N ARG A 75 11.12 24.78 8.46
CA ARG A 75 12.16 24.69 7.41
C ARG A 75 11.61 24.94 6.00
N LEU A 76 10.44 24.42 5.68
CA LEU A 76 9.80 24.63 4.37
C LEU A 76 9.32 26.08 4.21
N LEU A 77 8.77 26.69 5.27
CA LEU A 77 8.39 28.10 5.28
C LEU A 77 9.60 29.02 5.13
N ALA A 78 10.70 28.73 5.84
CA ALA A 78 11.95 29.47 5.70
C ALA A 78 12.50 29.39 4.26
N ARG A 79 12.51 28.20 3.64
CA ARG A 79 12.96 28.03 2.24
C ARG A 79 12.08 28.77 1.23
N ARG A 80 10.77 28.85 1.46
CA ARG A 80 9.85 29.60 0.59
C ARG A 80 10.06 31.12 0.71
N ALA A 81 10.44 31.61 1.89
CA ALA A 81 10.82 33.01 2.09
C ALA A 81 12.19 33.35 1.47
N SER A 82 13.13 32.39 1.45
CA SER A 82 14.47 32.57 0.87
C SER A 82 14.52 32.43 -0.66
N GLY A 83 13.51 31.80 -1.28
CA GLY A 83 13.42 31.58 -2.73
C GLY A 83 12.61 32.62 -3.51
N SER A 84 12.15 33.69 -2.85
CA SER A 84 11.58 34.87 -3.50
C SER A 84 12.64 35.97 -3.60
N LEU A 85 13.55 35.81 -4.55
CA LEU A 85 14.42 36.82 -5.15
C LEU A 85 14.51 36.51 -6.65
#